data_AF-A0A172U934-F1
#
_entry.id   AF-A0A172U934-F1
#
_cell.length_a   1.000
_cell.length_b   1.000
_cell.length_c   1.000
_cell.angle_alpha   90.00
_cell.angle_beta   90.00
_cell.angle_gamma   90.00
#
_symmetry.space_group_name_H-M   'P 1'
#
loop_
_entity.id
_entity.type
_entity.pdbx_description
1 polymer ?
#
loop_
_entity_poly.entity_id
_entity_poly.type
_entity_poly.pdbx_seq_one_letter_code
_entity_poly.pdbx_strand_id
1 'polypeptide(L)'
;MRTFILLFCLALSPVLAQANSGEKKAEENAGPVIEYIEMKPKFTVNLAEPKRYLMINVQLLVEGAEHVEKVKKHMPLLRHEMIMMLSGMHVADLQSMEQREGLRLKTKQLLTDLLTKIQNSDGFRDVFFSEFLIQ
;
A
#
# COMPACT_ATOMS: atom_id res chain seq x y z
N MET A 1 -8.51 54.64 -69.96
CA MET A 1 -8.38 53.43 -70.79
C MET A 1 -8.81 52.21 -69.98
N ARG A 2 -9.81 51.49 -70.51
CA ARG A 2 -10.13 50.05 -70.33
C ARG A 2 -10.59 49.54 -68.95
N THR A 3 -11.92 49.48 -68.83
CA THR A 3 -12.76 48.46 -68.18
C THR A 3 -12.46 47.01 -68.62
N PHE A 4 -12.70 45.99 -67.77
CA PHE A 4 -13.25 44.64 -68.06
C PHE A 4 -13.21 43.82 -66.72
N ILE A 5 -14.32 43.62 -65.98
CA ILE A 5 -15.42 42.63 -66.10
C ILE A 5 -15.05 41.18 -65.70
N LEU A 6 -15.73 40.72 -64.64
CA LEU A 6 -16.22 39.39 -64.21
C LEU A 6 -15.66 38.08 -64.82
N LEU A 7 -15.46 37.06 -63.96
CA LEU A 7 -16.22 35.78 -63.85
C LEU A 7 -15.43 34.80 -62.94
N PHE A 8 -15.97 34.34 -61.81
CA PHE A 8 -16.72 33.07 -61.64
C PHE A 8 -15.82 31.86 -61.32
N CYS A 9 -15.98 31.32 -60.10
CA CYS A 9 -15.65 29.95 -59.60
C CYS A 9 -15.49 30.07 -58.07
N LEU A 10 -16.55 30.08 -57.26
CA LEU A 10 -17.31 28.88 -56.84
C LEU A 10 -16.39 27.69 -56.47
N ALA A 11 -15.79 27.76 -55.29
CA ALA A 11 -15.28 26.59 -54.58
C ALA A 11 -15.76 26.66 -53.13
N LEU A 12 -16.97 26.15 -52.91
CA LEU A 12 -17.45 25.65 -51.62
C LEU A 12 -16.39 24.69 -51.08
N SER A 13 -15.68 25.10 -50.03
CA SER A 13 -14.95 24.18 -49.15
C SER A 13 -15.86 23.93 -47.95
N PRO A 14 -16.18 22.67 -47.60
CA PRO A 14 -17.10 22.39 -46.50
C PRO A 14 -16.50 22.89 -45.19
N VAL A 15 -17.31 23.68 -44.50
CA VAL A 15 -17.13 24.13 -43.12
C VAL A 15 -16.73 22.94 -42.26
N LEU A 16 -15.68 23.15 -41.46
CA LEU A 16 -15.18 22.25 -40.43
C LEU A 16 -16.35 21.57 -39.69
N ALA A 17 -16.39 20.25 -39.77
CA ALA A 17 -17.20 19.40 -38.93
C ALA A 17 -16.93 19.76 -37.46
N GLN A 18 -17.96 20.24 -36.77
CA GLN A 18 -17.91 20.46 -35.34
C GLN A 18 -17.76 19.11 -34.62
N ALA A 19 -16.68 19.04 -33.85
CA ALA A 19 -16.62 18.58 -32.47
C ALA A 19 -17.86 17.84 -31.96
N ASN A 20 -17.78 16.50 -31.97
CA ASN A 20 -18.38 15.69 -30.92
C ASN A 20 -17.43 14.53 -30.59
N SER A 21 -16.22 14.86 -30.16
CA SER A 21 -15.43 13.96 -29.33
C SER A 21 -16.07 13.98 -27.94
N GLY A 22 -17.23 13.34 -27.83
CA GLY A 22 -17.71 12.79 -26.58
C GLY A 22 -16.79 11.63 -26.18
N GLU A 23 -15.53 11.95 -25.86
CA GLU A 23 -14.74 11.15 -24.94
C GLU A 23 -15.51 11.19 -23.62
N LYS A 24 -16.47 10.28 -23.49
CA LYS A 24 -16.75 9.67 -22.20
C LYS A 24 -15.39 9.20 -21.71
N LYS A 25 -14.76 10.01 -20.84
CA LYS A 25 -13.79 9.52 -19.88
C LYS A 25 -14.46 8.29 -19.29
N ALA A 26 -13.98 7.13 -19.68
CA ALA A 26 -14.18 5.93 -18.92
C ALA A 26 -13.72 6.33 -17.51
N GLU A 27 -14.66 6.41 -16.58
CA GLU A 27 -14.34 6.20 -15.19
C GLU A 27 -13.68 4.83 -15.15
N GLU A 28 -12.36 4.88 -15.25
CA GLU A 28 -11.49 3.79 -14.92
C GLU A 28 -11.87 3.45 -13.48
N ASN A 29 -12.68 2.41 -13.34
CA ASN A 29 -12.85 1.69 -12.09
C ASN A 29 -11.50 1.03 -11.78
N ALA A 30 -10.48 1.86 -11.56
CA ALA A 30 -9.25 1.44 -10.93
C ALA A 30 -9.71 0.97 -9.55
N GLY A 31 -9.67 -0.35 -9.34
CA GLY A 31 -9.99 -0.95 -8.06
C GLY A 31 -9.20 -0.29 -6.91
N PRO A 32 -9.55 -0.59 -5.66
CA PRO A 32 -8.87 0.02 -4.51
C PRO A 32 -7.35 -0.15 -4.65
N VAL A 33 -6.61 0.95 -4.47
CA VAL A 33 -5.14 0.94 -4.49
C VAL A 33 -4.64 -0.07 -3.47
N ILE A 34 -3.87 -1.06 -3.90
CA ILE A 34 -3.27 -2.06 -3.01
C ILE A 34 -1.78 -1.74 -2.84
N GLU A 35 -1.33 -1.50 -1.61
CA GLU A 35 0.07 -1.23 -1.30
C GLU A 35 0.60 -2.16 -0.21
N TYR A 36 1.83 -2.62 -0.38
CA TYR A 36 2.60 -3.35 0.62
C TYR A 36 3.61 -2.40 1.25
N ILE A 37 3.35 -2.01 2.49
CA ILE A 37 4.14 -1.02 3.22
C ILE A 37 5.17 -1.76 4.09
N GLU A 38 6.45 -1.62 3.75
CA GLU A 38 7.53 -2.21 4.54
C GLU A 38 7.75 -1.43 5.85
N MET A 39 7.80 -2.16 6.97
CA MET A 39 8.15 -1.59 8.27
C MET A 39 9.67 -1.42 8.37
N LYS A 40 10.19 -0.30 7.87
CA LYS A 40 11.63 0.00 7.91
C LYS A 40 12.10 0.67 9.21
N PRO A 41 13.34 0.39 9.67
CA PRO A 41 14.22 -0.70 9.22
C PRO A 41 13.71 -2.07 9.69
N LYS A 42 14.25 -3.17 9.13
CA LYS A 42 13.95 -4.51 9.62
C LYS A 42 14.18 -4.63 11.13
N PHE A 43 13.42 -5.49 11.80
CA PHE A 43 13.52 -5.68 13.23
C PHE A 43 14.68 -6.61 13.56
N THR A 44 15.39 -6.29 14.64
CA THR A 44 16.38 -7.16 15.27
C THR A 44 16.16 -7.07 16.77
N VAL A 45 15.68 -8.14 17.37
CA VAL A 45 15.23 -8.18 18.77
C VAL A 45 15.85 -9.37 19.48
N ASN A 46 16.14 -9.19 20.77
CA ASN A 46 16.67 -10.26 21.60
C ASN A 46 15.56 -11.26 21.95
N LEU A 47 15.88 -12.55 21.86
CA LEU A 47 15.02 -13.63 22.35
C LEU A 47 15.31 -13.89 23.83
N ALA A 48 14.44 -14.67 24.48
CA ALA A 48 14.62 -15.02 25.89
C ALA A 48 15.91 -15.81 26.13
N GLU A 49 16.33 -16.60 25.15
CA GLU A 49 17.55 -17.38 25.22
C GLU A 49 18.81 -16.49 25.10
N PRO A 50 19.84 -16.71 25.94
CA PRO A 50 21.07 -15.92 25.89
C PRO A 50 21.74 -15.97 24.52
N LYS A 51 22.17 -14.79 24.04
CA LYS A 51 22.86 -14.62 22.75
C LYS A 51 22.05 -15.07 21.53
N ARG A 52 20.72 -15.17 21.65
CA ARG A 52 19.82 -15.45 20.54
C ARG A 52 19.02 -14.22 20.15
N TYR A 53 18.81 -14.04 18.86
CA TYR A 53 18.05 -12.90 18.34
C TYR A 53 17.20 -13.28 17.12
N LEU A 54 16.09 -12.57 16.96
CA LEU A 54 15.21 -12.66 15.81
C LEU A 54 15.46 -11.48 14.89
N MET A 55 15.74 -11.76 13.62
CA MET A 55 15.74 -10.80 12.54
C MET A 55 14.51 -11.02 11.68
N ILE A 56 13.67 -10.00 11.53
CA ILE A 56 12.40 -10.13 10.81
C ILE A 56 12.12 -8.87 9.97
N ASN A 57 11.73 -9.06 8.71
CA ASN A 57 11.20 -8.01 7.85
C ASN A 57 9.68 -8.18 7.71
N VAL A 58 8.95 -7.11 7.96
CA VAL A 58 7.49 -7.11 8.08
C VAL A 58 6.90 -6.16 7.04
N GLN A 59 5.91 -6.64 6.28
CA GLN A 59 5.15 -5.84 5.33
C GLN A 59 3.67 -5.83 5.67
N LEU A 60 3.05 -4.64 5.57
CA LEU A 60 1.65 -4.42 5.84
C LEU A 60 0.89 -4.29 4.52
N LEU A 61 -0.14 -5.11 4.31
CA LEU A 61 -1.05 -4.96 3.18
C LEU A 61 -2.13 -3.95 3.55
N VAL A 62 -2.20 -2.86 2.77
CA VAL A 62 -3.15 -1.78 2.97
C VAL A 62 -3.87 -1.47 1.66
N GLU A 63 -5.18 -1.32 1.74
CA GLU A 63 -6.06 -0.95 0.62
C GLU A 63 -6.58 0.48 0.76
N GLY A 64 -6.46 1.26 -0.32
CA GLY A 64 -6.89 2.65 -0.43
C GLY A 64 -5.76 3.63 -0.13
N ALA A 65 -5.52 4.57 -1.05
CA ALA A 65 -4.42 5.53 -0.96
C ALA A 65 -4.50 6.41 0.31
N GLU A 66 -5.71 6.78 0.76
CA GLU A 66 -5.88 7.53 2.01
C GLU A 66 -5.44 6.72 3.24
N HIS A 67 -5.74 5.41 3.27
CA HIS A 67 -5.41 4.53 4.38
C HIS A 67 -3.91 4.24 4.44
N VAL A 68 -3.24 4.12 3.29
CA VAL A 68 -1.79 3.98 3.19
C VAL A 68 -1.09 5.12 3.96
N GLU A 69 -1.49 6.36 3.71
CA GLU A 69 -0.87 7.53 4.35
C GLU A 69 -1.17 7.59 5.86
N LYS A 70 -2.37 7.19 6.28
CA LYS A 70 -2.72 7.05 7.71
C LYS A 70 -1.83 6.01 8.40
N VAL A 71 -1.65 4.82 7.81
CA VAL A 71 -0.79 3.77 8.36
C VAL A 71 0.67 4.23 8.41
N LYS A 72 1.18 4.86 7.34
CA LYS A 72 2.55 5.43 7.31
C LYS A 72 2.79 6.46 8.41
N LYS A 73 1.82 7.35 8.67
CA LYS A 73 1.91 8.35 9.74
C LYS A 73 2.08 7.73 11.12
N HIS A 74 1.49 6.56 11.37
CA HIS A 74 1.53 5.87 12.66
C HIS A 74 2.60 4.77 12.76
N MET A 75 3.47 4.66 11.77
CA MET A 75 4.56 3.67 11.76
C MET A 75 5.39 3.65 13.05
N PRO A 76 5.73 4.79 13.70
CA PRO A 76 6.48 4.76 14.97
C PRO A 76 5.77 3.97 16.09
N LEU A 77 4.44 4.13 16.23
CA LEU A 77 3.64 3.41 17.22
C LEU A 77 3.60 1.91 16.89
N LEU A 78 3.28 1.58 15.63
CA LEU A 78 3.19 0.18 15.20
C LEU A 78 4.52 -0.55 15.42
N ARG A 79 5.63 0.10 15.09
CA ARG A 79 6.98 -0.44 15.31
C ARG A 79 7.30 -0.62 16.78
N HIS A 80 6.93 0.32 17.64
CA HIS A 80 7.15 0.20 19.08
C HIS A 80 6.48 -1.07 19.62
N GLU A 81 5.20 -1.27 19.30
CA GLU A 81 4.42 -2.41 19.78
C GLU A 81 4.93 -3.74 19.22
N MET A 82 5.39 -3.75 17.96
CA MET A 82 6.08 -4.90 17.38
C MET A 82 7.35 -5.27 18.16
N ILE A 83 8.17 -4.27 18.52
CA ILE A 83 9.38 -4.51 19.31
C ILE A 83 9.01 -5.09 20.68
N MET A 84 8.00 -4.53 21.34
CA MET A 84 7.54 -5.01 22.65
C MET A 84 6.99 -6.44 22.59
N MET A 85 6.22 -6.78 21.55
CA MET A 85 5.66 -8.12 21.36
C MET A 85 6.75 -9.17 21.07
N LEU A 86 7.72 -8.84 20.20
CA LEU A 86 8.71 -9.80 19.73
C LEU A 86 9.87 -9.99 20.72
N SER A 87 10.16 -8.99 21.56
CA SER A 87 11.25 -9.05 22.52
C SER A 87 10.95 -10.06 23.62
N GLY A 88 11.92 -10.95 23.89
CA GLY A 88 11.77 -11.95 24.94
C GLY A 88 10.87 -13.13 24.58
N MET A 89 10.49 -13.30 23.32
CA MET A 89 9.92 -14.57 22.85
C MET A 89 10.96 -15.69 22.98
N HIS A 90 10.48 -16.91 23.22
CA HIS A 90 11.34 -18.10 23.24
C HIS A 90 11.58 -18.63 21.83
N VAL A 91 12.78 -19.11 21.55
CA VAL A 91 13.12 -19.79 20.28
C VAL A 91 12.13 -20.92 20.00
N ALA A 92 11.75 -21.68 21.02
CA ALA A 92 10.83 -22.81 20.93
C ALA A 92 9.45 -22.42 20.35
N ASP A 93 9.05 -21.16 20.44
CA ASP A 93 7.76 -20.64 19.95
C ASP A 93 7.83 -20.13 18.49
N LEU A 94 8.97 -20.27 17.82
CA LEU A 94 9.25 -19.65 16.51
C LEU A 94 9.80 -20.62 15.45
N GLN A 95 10.10 -21.86 15.83
CA GLN A 95 10.87 -22.77 14.98
C GLN A 95 10.05 -23.35 13.83
N SER A 96 8.79 -23.72 14.10
CA SER A 96 7.91 -24.39 13.14
C SER A 96 7.14 -23.39 12.24
N MET A 97 6.63 -23.88 11.12
CA MET A 97 5.79 -23.06 10.23
C MET A 97 4.47 -22.66 10.89
N GLU A 98 3.86 -23.58 11.65
CA GLU A 98 2.63 -23.33 12.40
C GLU A 98 2.83 -22.21 13.43
N GLN A 99 3.95 -22.23 14.14
CA GLN A 99 4.33 -21.20 15.10
C GLN A 99 4.53 -19.83 14.45
N ARG A 100 5.21 -19.79 13.30
CA ARG A 100 5.40 -18.55 12.53
C ARG A 100 4.08 -17.98 12.02
N GLU A 101 3.17 -18.84 11.55
CA GLU A 101 1.83 -18.43 11.14
C GLU A 101 1.01 -17.93 12.35
N GLY A 102 1.11 -18.61 13.49
CA GLY A 102 0.52 -18.16 14.75
C GLY A 102 1.02 -16.77 15.16
N LEU A 103 2.33 -16.52 15.06
CA LEU A 103 2.92 -15.20 15.31
C LEU A 103 2.42 -14.16 14.31
N ARG A 104 2.29 -14.52 13.03
CA ARG A 104 1.77 -13.62 11.98
C ARG A 104 0.33 -13.22 12.27
N LEU A 105 -0.53 -14.16 12.64
CA LEU A 105 -1.92 -13.89 13.04
C LEU A 105 -1.99 -13.03 14.31
N LYS A 106 -1.17 -13.33 15.32
CA LYS A 106 -1.08 -12.51 16.55
C LYS A 106 -0.62 -11.08 16.24
N THR A 107 0.32 -10.93 15.32
CA THR A 107 0.79 -9.63 14.82
C THR A 107 -0.33 -8.88 14.12
N LYS A 108 -1.06 -9.54 13.21
CA LYS A 108 -2.21 -8.94 12.52
C LYS A 108 -3.24 -8.42 13.51
N GLN A 109 -3.56 -9.21 14.53
CA GLN A 109 -4.52 -8.81 15.56
C GLN A 109 -4.02 -7.59 16.34
N LEU A 110 -2.78 -7.61 16.82
CA LEU A 110 -2.18 -6.47 17.53
C LEU A 110 -2.26 -5.19 16.70
N LEU A 111 -1.83 -5.23 15.44
CA LEU A 111 -1.82 -4.05 14.58
C LEU A 111 -3.22 -3.56 14.27
N THR A 112 -4.18 -4.47 14.05
CA THR A 112 -5.60 -4.13 13.91
C THR A 112 -6.09 -3.38 15.15
N ASP A 113 -5.87 -3.92 16.35
CA ASP A 113 -6.33 -3.33 17.60
C ASP A 113 -5.73 -1.94 17.84
N LEU A 114 -4.44 -1.77 17.53
CA LEU A 114 -3.76 -0.47 17.64
C LEU A 114 -4.34 0.55 16.68
N LEU A 115 -4.52 0.17 15.41
CA LEU A 115 -5.08 1.05 14.38
C LEU A 115 -6.54 1.40 14.68
N THR A 116 -7.33 0.46 15.22
CA THR A 116 -8.71 0.72 15.65
C THR A 116 -8.77 1.71 16.80
N LYS A 117 -7.89 1.59 17.81
CA LYS A 117 -7.83 2.54 18.95
C LYS A 117 -7.61 3.98 18.52
N ILE A 118 -6.90 4.19 17.41
CA ILE A 118 -6.61 5.52 16.86
C ILE A 118 -7.51 5.89 15.66
N GLN A 119 -8.59 5.13 15.43
CA GLN A 119 -9.56 5.36 14.36
C GLN A 119 -8.94 5.35 12.94
N ASN A 120 -7.93 4.49 12.71
CA ASN A 120 -7.23 4.33 11.43
C ASN A 120 -7.12 2.86 10.99
N SER A 121 -8.02 1.98 11.43
CA SER A 121 -8.02 0.57 10.99
C SER A 121 -8.55 0.37 9.58
N ASP A 122 -9.20 1.38 9.01
CA ASP A 122 -9.73 1.32 7.65
C ASP A 122 -8.58 1.07 6.67
N GLY A 123 -8.77 0.10 5.78
CA GLY A 123 -7.79 -0.29 4.76
C GLY A 123 -6.69 -1.26 5.20
N PHE A 124 -6.36 -1.44 6.48
CA PHE A 124 -5.42 -2.49 6.88
C PHE A 124 -6.04 -3.87 6.62
N ARG A 125 -5.30 -4.77 5.95
CA ARG A 125 -5.80 -6.09 5.55
C ARG A 125 -4.99 -7.24 6.10
N ASP A 126 -3.67 -7.15 6.04
CA ASP A 126 -2.84 -8.24 6.49
C ASP A 126 -1.39 -7.84 6.79
N VAL A 127 -0.66 -8.78 7.38
CA VAL A 127 0.76 -8.70 7.66
C VAL A 127 1.51 -9.91 7.11
N PHE A 128 2.70 -9.66 6.56
CA PHE A 128 3.57 -10.67 5.98
C PHE A 128 4.98 -10.55 6.54
N PHE A 129 5.63 -11.70 6.73
CA PHE A 129 7.04 -11.77 7.10
C PHE A 129 7.85 -12.13 5.86
N SER A 130 8.55 -11.16 5.28
CA SER A 130 9.35 -11.36 4.05
C SER A 130 10.80 -11.78 4.31
N GLU A 131 11.26 -11.66 5.56
CA GLU A 131 12.50 -12.24 6.08
C GLU A 131 12.21 -12.72 7.51
N PHE A 132 12.66 -13.92 7.87
CA PHE A 132 12.49 -14.47 9.21
C PHE A 132 13.67 -15.37 9.56
N LEU A 133 14.59 -14.87 10.38
CA LEU A 133 15.82 -15.56 10.75
C LEU A 133 16.00 -15.55 12.26
N ILE A 134 16.21 -16.74 12.83
CA ILE A 134 16.60 -16.90 14.23
C ILE A 134 18.10 -17.18 14.23
N GLN A 135 18.87 -16.38 14.96
CA GLN A 135 20.31 -16.57 15.15
C GLN A 135 20.62 -16.83 16.61
#